data_AF-A0A4R6JHV9-F1
#
_entry.id   AF-A0A4R6JHV9-F1
#
_cell.length_a   1.000
_cell.length_b   1.000
_cell.length_c   1.000
_cell.angle_alpha   90.00
_cell.angle_beta   90.00
_cell.angle_gamma   90.00
#
_symmetry.space_group_name_H-M   'P 1'
#
loop_
_entity.id
_entity.type
_entity.pdbx_description
1 polymer ?
#
loop_
_entity_poly.entity_id
_entity_poly.type
_entity_poly.pdbx_seq_one_letter_code
_entity_poly.pdbx_strand_id
1 'polypeptide(L)'
;MGFLGAVVAAAATAGLERAAAKLPKEKREPFERTNHRGETVTLLEGPVAVIGALAGVAAGGSDGRVKAAALLAGSVSGAVGAYDDLAGTTDTKGFRGHLSALRRGEVTSGAVKILGVGAAGLAAAALLPRRSKGVGAVAGIVADGALIAGAANLANLLDLRPGRALKAVTAVSAPVALTGSGPAAAVVGAAAAAAPSDLGERSMLGDCGANGLGAITGTALAASLPRPLKVLALGAVVALNLASEKVSFTKVIAGNPVLDKIDQWGRRPR
;
A
#
# COMPACT_ATOMS: atom_id res chain seq x y z
N MET A 1 -19.22 -4.73 12.25
CA MET A 1 -17.93 -4.31 12.86
C MET A 1 -17.06 -3.51 11.88
N GLY A 2 -16.78 -4.01 10.67
CA GLY A 2 -15.96 -3.29 9.67
C GLY A 2 -16.56 -2.00 9.09
N PHE A 3 -17.91 -1.89 9.04
CA PHE A 3 -18.61 -0.74 8.45
C PHE A 3 -18.24 0.61 9.07
N LEU A 4 -18.16 0.70 10.40
CA LEU A 4 -17.75 1.94 11.09
C LEU A 4 -16.33 2.36 10.67
N GLY A 5 -15.40 1.41 10.57
CA GLY A 5 -14.03 1.68 10.13
C GLY A 5 -13.97 2.18 8.69
N ALA A 6 -14.77 1.60 7.79
CA ALA A 6 -14.88 2.06 6.41
C ALA A 6 -15.44 3.49 6.31
N VAL A 7 -16.52 3.78 7.05
CA VAL A 7 -17.15 5.12 7.07
C VAL A 7 -16.19 6.17 7.63
N VAL A 8 -15.52 5.87 8.75
CA VAL A 8 -14.52 6.77 9.34
C VAL A 8 -13.35 7.00 8.39
N ALA A 9 -12.85 5.94 7.74
CA ALA A 9 -11.78 6.09 6.75
C ALA A 9 -12.21 6.97 5.59
N ALA A 10 -13.39 6.72 5.00
CA ALA A 10 -13.91 7.52 3.90
C ALA A 10 -14.11 8.99 4.30
N ALA A 11 -14.70 9.25 5.47
CA ALA A 11 -14.93 10.60 5.96
C ALA A 11 -13.63 11.35 6.26
N ALA A 12 -12.66 10.68 6.89
CA ALA A 12 -11.35 11.25 7.18
C ALA A 12 -10.57 11.56 5.90
N THR A 13 -10.51 10.60 4.95
CA THR A 13 -9.88 10.80 3.63
C THR A 13 -10.53 11.99 2.90
N ALA A 14 -11.86 11.99 2.75
CA ALA A 14 -12.56 13.08 2.04
C ALA A 14 -12.38 14.46 2.73
N GLY A 15 -12.36 14.49 4.06
CA GLY A 15 -12.11 15.71 4.83
C GLY A 15 -10.68 16.23 4.63
N LEU A 16 -9.71 15.33 4.67
CA LEU A 16 -8.29 15.65 4.46
C LEU A 16 -7.99 16.05 3.01
N GLU A 17 -8.63 15.45 2.01
CA GLU A 17 -8.49 15.88 0.61
C GLU A 17 -8.97 17.32 0.42
N ARG A 18 -10.13 17.65 0.99
CA ARG A 18 -10.66 19.03 0.95
C ARG A 18 -9.76 20.02 1.68
N ALA A 19 -9.09 19.60 2.75
CA ALA A 19 -8.12 20.42 3.45
C ALA A 19 -6.82 20.59 2.64
N ALA A 20 -6.32 19.50 2.05
CA ALA A 20 -5.13 19.49 1.21
C ALA A 20 -5.28 20.39 -0.02
N ALA A 21 -6.47 20.41 -0.64
CA ALA A 21 -6.79 21.28 -1.76
C ALA A 21 -6.71 22.79 -1.42
N LYS A 22 -6.82 23.16 -0.13
CA LYS A 22 -6.73 24.54 0.35
C LYS A 22 -5.32 24.94 0.78
N LEU A 23 -4.34 24.04 0.70
CA LEU A 23 -2.97 24.35 1.08
C LEU A 23 -2.38 25.42 0.14
N PRO A 24 -1.54 26.34 0.68
CA PRO A 24 -0.74 27.24 -0.14
C PRO A 24 0.07 26.49 -1.19
N LYS A 25 0.33 27.12 -2.34
CA LYS A 25 0.99 26.47 -3.49
C LYS A 25 2.37 25.91 -3.09
N GLU A 26 3.09 26.64 -2.25
CA GLU A 26 4.43 26.31 -1.75
C GLU A 26 4.44 24.99 -0.96
N LYS A 27 3.30 24.63 -0.34
CA LYS A 27 3.15 23.35 0.39
C LYS A 27 2.67 22.21 -0.49
N ARG A 28 2.14 22.51 -1.69
CA ARG A 28 1.65 21.53 -2.66
C ARG A 28 2.72 21.15 -3.68
N GLU A 29 3.53 22.10 -4.10
CA GLU A 29 4.58 21.95 -5.11
C GLU A 29 5.55 20.77 -4.86
N PRO A 30 6.01 20.48 -3.63
CA PRO A 30 6.88 19.32 -3.40
C PRO A 30 6.24 17.97 -3.77
N PHE A 31 4.90 17.91 -3.77
CA PHE A 31 4.12 16.72 -4.08
C PHE A 31 3.65 16.68 -5.55
N GLU A 32 4.00 17.66 -6.38
CA GLU A 32 3.61 17.65 -7.79
C GLU A 32 4.49 16.69 -8.60
N ARG A 33 3.87 15.84 -9.42
CA ARG A 33 4.56 14.90 -10.31
C ARG A 33 3.94 14.94 -11.69
N THR A 34 4.75 14.63 -12.71
CA THR A 34 4.24 14.44 -14.07
C THR A 34 3.79 12.99 -14.24
N ASN A 35 2.55 12.79 -14.67
CA ASN A 35 1.98 11.47 -14.89
C ASN A 35 2.37 10.89 -16.27
N HIS A 36 1.87 9.68 -16.55
CA HIS A 36 2.11 8.97 -17.80
C HIS A 36 1.58 9.66 -19.09
N ARG A 37 0.74 10.69 -18.97
CA ARG A 37 0.23 11.52 -20.07
C ARG A 37 0.95 12.86 -20.19
N GLY A 38 1.95 13.14 -19.36
CA GLY A 38 2.63 14.43 -19.33
C GLY A 38 1.88 15.51 -18.53
N GLU A 39 0.79 15.15 -17.84
CA GLU A 39 0.01 16.09 -17.03
C GLU A 39 0.48 16.09 -15.57
N THR A 40 0.35 17.24 -14.89
CA THR A 40 0.68 17.35 -13.46
C THR A 40 -0.39 16.70 -12.59
N VAL A 41 0.04 15.82 -11.68
CA VAL A 41 -0.76 15.20 -10.62
C VAL A 41 -0.13 15.49 -9.26
N THR A 42 -0.93 15.42 -8.20
CA THR A 42 -0.42 15.54 -6.82
C THR A 42 -0.28 14.18 -6.13
N LEU A 43 0.81 14.01 -5.37
CA LEU A 43 1.03 12.87 -4.46
C LEU A 43 0.43 13.07 -3.06
N LEU A 44 -0.23 14.20 -2.80
CA LEU A 44 -0.88 14.44 -1.49
C LEU A 44 -2.00 13.45 -1.17
N GLU A 45 -2.53 12.76 -2.18
CA GLU A 45 -3.48 11.66 -1.99
C GLU A 45 -2.90 10.55 -1.11
N GLY A 46 -1.61 10.24 -1.24
CA GLY A 46 -0.96 9.18 -0.46
C GLY A 46 -1.09 9.37 1.05
N PRO A 47 -0.52 10.45 1.62
CA PRO A 47 -0.69 10.76 3.04
C PRO A 47 -2.15 10.85 3.47
N VAL A 48 -3.01 11.44 2.65
CA VAL A 48 -4.44 11.61 2.94
C VAL A 48 -5.16 10.26 3.04
N ALA A 49 -4.93 9.35 2.10
CA ALA A 49 -5.53 8.03 2.08
C ALA A 49 -5.00 7.16 3.23
N VAL A 50 -3.70 7.22 3.53
CA VAL A 50 -3.08 6.48 4.64
C VAL A 50 -3.63 6.97 5.99
N ILE A 51 -3.65 8.28 6.23
CA ILE A 51 -4.19 8.83 7.49
C ILE A 51 -5.67 8.45 7.65
N GLY A 52 -6.47 8.55 6.58
CA GLY A 52 -7.86 8.11 6.61
C GLY A 52 -8.01 6.62 6.93
N ALA A 53 -7.25 5.75 6.26
CA ALA A 53 -7.27 4.32 6.55
C ALA A 53 -6.84 4.03 8.01
N LEU A 54 -5.81 4.70 8.53
CA LEU A 54 -5.38 4.55 9.93
C LEU A 54 -6.47 5.00 10.92
N ALA A 55 -7.16 6.10 10.64
CA ALA A 55 -8.30 6.54 11.44
C ALA A 55 -9.43 5.50 11.43
N GLY A 56 -9.72 4.92 10.27
CA GLY A 56 -10.68 3.82 10.12
C GLY A 56 -10.27 2.55 10.88
N VAL A 57 -8.98 2.18 10.86
CA VAL A 57 -8.45 1.06 11.64
C VAL A 57 -8.64 1.30 13.14
N ALA A 58 -8.33 2.51 13.61
CA ALA A 58 -8.45 2.86 15.02
C ALA A 58 -9.92 2.79 15.50
N ALA A 59 -10.83 3.36 14.71
CA ALA A 59 -12.26 3.44 15.03
C ALA A 59 -13.04 2.13 14.78
N GLY A 60 -12.62 1.30 13.82
CA GLY A 60 -13.32 0.07 13.41
C GLY A 60 -13.32 -1.01 14.49
N GLY A 61 -14.26 -1.96 14.42
CA GLY A 61 -14.30 -3.10 15.33
C GLY A 61 -13.32 -4.21 14.89
N SER A 62 -12.25 -4.44 15.66
CA SER A 62 -11.29 -5.54 15.46
C SER A 62 -10.51 -5.83 16.76
N ASP A 63 -9.88 -7.01 16.82
CA ASP A 63 -8.96 -7.38 17.90
C ASP A 63 -7.85 -6.31 18.05
N GLY A 64 -7.56 -5.92 19.30
CA GLY A 64 -6.62 -4.84 19.60
C GLY A 64 -5.21 -5.07 19.06
N ARG A 65 -4.75 -6.33 18.99
CA ARG A 65 -3.44 -6.66 18.41
C ARG A 65 -3.46 -6.55 16.89
N VAL A 66 -4.57 -6.91 16.24
CA VAL A 66 -4.75 -6.71 14.80
C VAL A 66 -4.79 -5.21 14.47
N LYS A 67 -5.44 -4.38 15.29
CA LYS A 67 -5.38 -2.92 15.15
C LYS A 67 -3.96 -2.41 15.28
N ALA A 68 -3.25 -2.78 16.35
CA ALA A 68 -1.88 -2.34 16.59
C ALA A 68 -0.94 -2.74 15.43
N ALA A 69 -1.07 -3.97 14.92
CA ALA A 69 -0.33 -4.44 13.76
C ALA A 69 -0.60 -3.58 12.52
N ALA A 70 -1.87 -3.33 12.20
CA ALA A 70 -2.25 -2.56 11.01
C ALA A 70 -1.85 -1.08 11.13
N LEU A 71 -1.99 -0.48 12.31
CA LEU A 71 -1.56 0.89 12.60
C LEU A 71 -0.04 1.02 12.45
N LEU A 72 0.73 0.08 13.01
CA LEU A 72 2.19 0.06 12.92
C LEU A 72 2.65 -0.13 11.47
N ALA A 73 2.13 -1.16 10.79
CA ALA A 73 2.51 -1.46 9.41
C ALA A 73 2.18 -0.29 8.47
N GLY A 74 0.96 0.25 8.55
CA GLY A 74 0.50 1.34 7.70
C GLY A 74 1.23 2.66 7.96
N SER A 75 1.42 3.05 9.23
CA SER A 75 2.08 4.32 9.57
C SER A 75 3.56 4.31 9.20
N VAL A 76 4.30 3.25 9.53
CA VAL A 76 5.73 3.17 9.21
C VAL A 76 5.95 3.05 7.70
N SER A 77 5.20 2.17 7.03
CA SER A 77 5.35 2.00 5.57
C SER A 77 4.93 3.26 4.80
N GLY A 78 3.88 3.94 5.26
CA GLY A 78 3.44 5.21 4.68
C GLY A 78 4.45 6.34 4.92
N ALA A 79 5.05 6.43 6.11
CA ALA A 79 6.08 7.44 6.42
C ALA A 79 7.37 7.22 5.61
N VAL A 80 7.81 5.95 5.47
CA VAL A 80 8.94 5.58 4.63
C VAL A 80 8.65 5.91 3.16
N GLY A 81 7.44 5.64 2.68
CA GLY A 81 7.00 6.03 1.34
C GLY A 81 6.96 7.55 1.14
N ALA A 82 6.45 8.31 2.12
CA ALA A 82 6.43 9.78 2.06
C ALA A 82 7.84 10.38 2.04
N TYR A 83 8.79 9.76 2.74
CA TYR A 83 10.18 10.15 2.67
C TYR A 83 10.75 9.93 1.25
N ASP A 84 10.46 8.80 0.61
CA ASP A 84 10.92 8.54 -0.76
C ASP A 84 10.24 9.48 -1.78
N ASP A 85 8.95 9.76 -1.59
CA ASP A 85 8.23 10.74 -2.42
C ASP A 85 8.90 12.12 -2.35
N LEU A 86 9.35 12.58 -1.16
CA LEU A 86 9.89 13.94 -0.99
C LEU A 86 11.41 14.05 -1.19
N ALA A 87 12.16 13.00 -0.87
CA ALA A 87 13.62 13.04 -0.79
C ALA A 87 14.31 11.98 -1.68
N GLY A 88 13.56 11.13 -2.38
CA GLY A 88 14.11 10.06 -3.22
C GLY A 88 14.91 10.61 -4.41
N THR A 89 16.12 10.08 -4.60
CA THR A 89 16.94 10.31 -5.80
C THR A 89 16.80 9.14 -6.78
N THR A 90 16.93 9.41 -8.09
CA THR A 90 16.61 8.43 -9.15
C THR A 90 17.78 7.51 -9.54
N ASP A 91 18.90 7.57 -8.82
CA ASP A 91 20.19 7.06 -9.31
C ASP A 91 20.40 5.54 -9.19
N THR A 92 19.57 4.82 -8.43
CA THR A 92 19.66 3.36 -8.32
C THR A 92 18.27 2.73 -8.39
N LYS A 93 18.09 1.73 -9.28
CA LYS A 93 16.81 1.03 -9.47
C LYS A 93 16.92 -0.45 -9.12
N GLY A 94 15.87 -0.97 -8.48
CA GLY A 94 15.66 -2.40 -8.25
C GLY A 94 16.35 -2.99 -7.02
N PHE A 95 15.79 -4.07 -6.47
CA PHE A 95 16.25 -4.73 -5.24
C PHE A 95 17.73 -5.10 -5.27
N ARG A 96 18.21 -5.68 -6.37
CA ARG A 96 19.62 -6.06 -6.53
C ARG A 96 20.56 -4.86 -6.46
N GLY A 97 20.17 -3.73 -7.03
CA GLY A 97 20.95 -2.50 -7.01
C GLY A 97 21.12 -1.98 -5.59
N HIS A 98 20.02 -1.81 -4.86
CA HIS A 98 20.03 -1.32 -3.49
C HIS A 98 20.73 -2.28 -2.52
N LEU A 99 20.53 -3.59 -2.65
CA LEU A 99 21.19 -4.58 -1.80
C LEU A 99 22.70 -4.65 -2.09
N SER A 100 23.11 -4.48 -3.34
CA SER A 100 24.53 -4.42 -3.70
C SER A 100 25.19 -3.13 -3.19
N ALA A 101 24.48 -2.00 -3.25
CA ALA A 101 24.93 -0.74 -2.66
C ALA A 101 25.08 -0.86 -1.14
N LEU A 102 24.10 -1.45 -0.46
CA LEU A 102 24.16 -1.69 0.98
C LEU A 102 25.35 -2.57 1.37
N ARG A 103 25.68 -3.59 0.57
CA ARG A 103 26.88 -4.42 0.76
C ARG A 103 28.19 -3.66 0.62
N ARG A 104 28.19 -2.52 -0.09
CA ARG A 104 29.33 -1.59 -0.20
C ARG A 104 29.32 -0.49 0.86
N GLY A 105 28.38 -0.52 1.80
CA GLY A 105 28.20 0.53 2.82
C GLY A 105 27.45 1.77 2.34
N GLU A 106 26.89 1.74 1.13
CA GLU A 106 26.10 2.84 0.56
C GLU A 106 24.64 2.72 0.99
N VAL A 107 24.16 3.66 1.81
CA VAL A 107 22.75 3.74 2.20
C VAL A 107 21.98 4.50 1.12
N THR A 108 21.25 3.75 0.30
CA THR A 108 20.34 4.31 -0.72
C THR A 108 18.92 4.49 -0.16
N SER A 109 18.11 5.37 -0.74
CA SER A 109 16.70 5.52 -0.34
C SER A 109 15.94 4.19 -0.48
N GLY A 110 16.23 3.42 -1.53
CA GLY A 110 15.69 2.07 -1.70
C GLY A 110 16.12 1.08 -0.60
N ALA A 111 17.33 1.19 -0.04
CA ALA A 111 17.74 0.36 1.09
C ALA A 111 16.96 0.74 2.37
N VAL A 112 16.75 2.04 2.61
CA VAL A 112 15.90 2.53 3.72
C VAL A 112 14.48 2.01 3.55
N LYS A 113 13.94 2.03 2.33
CA LYS A 113 12.61 1.50 2.01
C LYS A 113 12.47 0.01 2.31
N ILE A 114 13.41 -0.80 1.82
CA ILE A 114 13.41 -2.26 2.03
C ILE A 114 13.50 -2.58 3.53
N LEU A 115 14.43 -1.94 4.25
CA LEU A 115 14.62 -2.19 5.68
C LEU A 115 13.44 -1.68 6.51
N GLY A 116 12.96 -0.47 6.24
CA GLY A 116 11.86 0.15 6.97
C GLY A 116 10.55 -0.60 6.81
N VAL A 117 10.14 -0.87 5.57
CA VAL A 117 8.90 -1.63 5.27
C VAL A 117 9.03 -3.08 5.72
N GLY A 118 10.20 -3.70 5.53
CA GLY A 118 10.47 -5.07 5.99
C GLY A 118 10.40 -5.21 7.52
N ALA A 119 11.04 -4.30 8.26
CA ALA A 119 10.99 -4.28 9.71
C ALA A 119 9.58 -3.99 10.23
N ALA A 120 8.86 -3.04 9.62
CA ALA A 120 7.46 -2.77 9.96
C ALA A 120 6.57 -4.00 9.76
N GLY A 121 6.74 -4.72 8.64
CA GLY A 121 6.03 -5.96 8.35
C GLY A 121 6.29 -7.05 9.39
N LEU A 122 7.55 -7.29 9.76
CA LEU A 122 7.92 -8.27 10.79
C LEU A 122 7.40 -7.88 12.18
N ALA A 123 7.51 -6.61 12.56
CA ALA A 123 7.01 -6.12 13.84
C ALA A 123 5.48 -6.22 13.92
N ALA A 124 4.77 -5.83 12.87
CA ALA A 124 3.31 -5.98 12.78
C ALA A 124 2.91 -7.46 12.84
N ALA A 125 3.61 -8.34 12.10
CA ALA A 125 3.41 -9.78 12.18
C ALA A 125 3.64 -10.31 13.60
N ALA A 126 4.66 -9.86 14.32
CA ALA A 126 4.93 -10.28 15.69
C ALA A 126 3.76 -9.97 16.66
N LEU A 127 3.02 -8.88 16.41
CA LEU A 127 1.84 -8.51 17.20
C LEU A 127 0.62 -9.40 16.93
N LEU A 128 0.48 -9.98 15.73
CA LEU A 128 -0.71 -10.73 15.35
C LEU A 128 -0.99 -11.93 16.28
N PRO A 129 -2.28 -12.24 16.58
CA PRO A 129 -2.64 -13.42 17.35
C PRO A 129 -2.14 -14.73 16.71
N ARG A 130 -1.64 -15.65 17.54
CA ARG A 130 -1.07 -16.93 17.09
C ARG A 130 -1.59 -18.12 17.85
N ARG A 131 -1.69 -19.26 17.15
CA ARG A 131 -1.99 -20.57 17.73
C ARG A 131 -0.73 -21.42 17.97
N SER A 132 0.31 -21.26 17.16
CA SER A 132 1.58 -22.00 17.28
C SER A 132 2.54 -21.35 18.28
N LYS A 133 3.43 -22.15 18.86
CA LYS A 133 4.53 -21.73 19.75
C LYS A 133 5.89 -22.17 19.18
N GLY A 134 6.99 -21.65 19.73
CA GLY A 134 8.36 -22.03 19.34
C GLY A 134 8.69 -21.76 17.87
N VAL A 135 9.39 -22.68 17.20
CA VAL A 135 9.79 -22.56 15.78
C VAL A 135 8.59 -22.30 14.86
N GLY A 136 7.45 -22.93 15.12
CA GLY A 136 6.22 -22.72 14.34
C GLY A 136 5.62 -21.32 14.52
N ALA A 137 5.93 -20.62 15.62
CA ALA A 137 5.57 -19.21 15.78
C ALA A 137 6.50 -18.31 14.96
N VAL A 138 7.82 -18.55 15.02
CA VAL A 138 8.83 -17.80 14.27
C VAL A 138 8.60 -17.90 12.76
N ALA A 139 8.38 -19.11 12.24
CA ALA A 139 8.06 -19.30 10.82
C ALA A 139 6.78 -18.56 10.41
N GLY A 140 5.78 -18.51 11.30
CA GLY A 140 4.57 -17.72 11.11
C GLY A 140 4.84 -16.22 11.06
N ILE A 141 5.69 -15.69 11.95
CA ILE A 141 6.11 -14.27 11.95
C ILE A 141 6.78 -13.91 10.62
N VAL A 142 7.73 -14.73 10.18
CA VAL A 142 8.46 -14.48 8.94
C VAL A 142 7.51 -14.51 7.74
N ALA A 143 6.63 -15.51 7.66
CA ALA A 143 5.65 -15.62 6.57
C ALA A 143 4.65 -14.46 6.55
N ASP A 144 4.08 -14.10 7.70
CA ASP A 144 3.16 -12.97 7.84
C ASP A 144 3.85 -11.64 7.52
N GLY A 145 5.08 -11.45 8.02
CA GLY A 145 5.86 -10.24 7.78
C GLY A 145 6.26 -10.07 6.31
N ALA A 146 6.64 -11.17 5.66
CA ALA A 146 6.91 -11.19 4.22
C ALA A 146 5.64 -10.88 3.40
N LEU A 147 4.47 -11.36 3.82
CA LEU A 147 3.20 -11.04 3.19
C LEU A 147 2.87 -9.54 3.35
N ILE A 148 3.05 -8.98 4.55
CA ILE A 148 2.77 -7.56 4.83
C ILE A 148 3.71 -6.65 4.01
N ALA A 149 5.01 -6.87 4.10
CA ALA A 149 6.01 -6.07 3.39
C ALA A 149 5.92 -6.26 1.87
N GLY A 150 5.69 -7.50 1.41
CA GLY A 150 5.54 -7.82 -0.01
C GLY A 150 4.27 -7.22 -0.61
N ALA A 151 3.17 -7.13 0.15
CA ALA A 151 1.94 -6.48 -0.29
C ALA A 151 2.13 -4.95 -0.43
N ALA A 152 2.84 -4.32 0.51
CA ALA A 152 3.23 -2.91 0.43
C ALA A 152 4.06 -2.64 -0.84
N ASN A 153 5.13 -3.42 -1.06
CA ASN A 153 5.96 -3.25 -2.24
C ASN A 153 5.20 -3.57 -3.55
N LEU A 154 4.32 -4.57 -3.55
CA LEU A 154 3.51 -4.89 -4.73
C LEU A 154 2.53 -3.76 -5.08
N ALA A 155 1.88 -3.14 -4.09
CA ALA A 155 1.05 -1.96 -4.33
C ALA A 155 1.88 -0.82 -4.94
N ASN A 156 3.10 -0.60 -4.45
CA ASN A 156 4.04 0.39 -5.01
C ASN A 156 4.43 0.10 -6.45
N LEU A 157 4.66 -1.17 -6.80
CA LEU A 157 4.98 -1.60 -8.17
C LEU A 157 3.80 -1.39 -9.13
N LEU A 158 2.58 -1.35 -8.60
CA LEU A 158 1.37 -1.07 -9.35
C LEU A 158 1.11 0.44 -9.48
N ASP A 159 1.67 1.29 -8.62
CA ASP A 159 1.42 2.74 -8.60
C ASP A 159 2.19 3.54 -9.67
N LEU A 160 2.27 3.00 -10.89
CA LEU A 160 2.92 3.68 -12.03
C LEU A 160 1.93 4.53 -12.85
N ARG A 161 0.64 4.44 -12.54
CA ARG A 161 -0.44 5.18 -13.19
C ARG A 161 -1.56 5.43 -12.18
N PRO A 162 -2.23 6.60 -12.22
CA PRO A 162 -3.37 6.89 -11.35
C PRO A 162 -4.39 5.75 -11.39
N GLY A 163 -5.03 5.39 -10.30
CA GLY A 163 -6.05 4.34 -10.29
C GLY A 163 -5.54 2.92 -10.07
N ARG A 164 -4.31 2.57 -10.43
CA ARG A 164 -3.91 1.16 -10.51
C ARG A 164 -3.71 0.55 -9.12
N ALA A 165 -2.88 1.18 -8.30
CA ALA A 165 -2.65 0.72 -6.93
C ALA A 165 -3.96 0.76 -6.11
N LEU A 166 -4.74 1.83 -6.26
CA LEU A 166 -6.04 1.99 -5.59
C LEU A 166 -7.02 0.86 -5.91
N LYS A 167 -7.16 0.50 -7.19
CA LYS A 167 -7.97 -0.66 -7.63
C LYS A 167 -7.44 -1.97 -7.05
N ALA A 168 -6.12 -2.18 -7.06
CA ALA A 168 -5.52 -3.42 -6.58
C ALA A 168 -5.75 -3.63 -5.08
N VAL A 169 -5.47 -2.62 -4.25
CA VAL A 169 -5.70 -2.72 -2.80
C VAL A 169 -7.18 -2.87 -2.48
N THR A 170 -8.07 -2.23 -3.25
CA THR A 170 -9.53 -2.37 -3.11
C THR A 170 -10.00 -3.77 -3.49
N ALA A 171 -9.55 -4.30 -4.63
CA ALA A 171 -9.94 -5.63 -5.11
C ALA A 171 -9.54 -6.74 -4.14
N VAL A 172 -8.39 -6.59 -3.47
CA VAL A 172 -7.91 -7.52 -2.45
C VAL A 172 -8.63 -7.30 -1.11
N SER A 173 -8.81 -6.05 -0.68
CA SER A 173 -9.39 -5.74 0.63
C SER A 173 -10.89 -5.93 0.69
N ALA A 174 -11.64 -5.68 -0.39
CA ALA A 174 -13.10 -5.79 -0.41
C ALA A 174 -13.61 -7.17 0.06
N PRO A 175 -13.17 -8.32 -0.51
CA PRO A 175 -13.64 -9.62 -0.03
C PRO A 175 -13.23 -9.91 1.43
N VAL A 176 -12.07 -9.43 1.87
CA VAL A 176 -11.60 -9.60 3.25
C VAL A 176 -12.39 -8.72 4.22
N ALA A 177 -12.84 -7.54 3.80
CA ALA A 177 -13.70 -6.66 4.57
C ALA A 177 -15.06 -7.32 4.84
N LEU A 178 -15.59 -8.08 3.86
CA LEU A 178 -16.85 -8.83 4.01
C LEU A 178 -16.77 -9.94 5.07
N THR A 179 -15.57 -10.43 5.41
CA THR A 179 -15.38 -11.38 6.52
C THR A 179 -15.30 -10.68 7.89
N GLY A 180 -15.57 -9.37 7.96
CA GLY A 180 -15.54 -8.58 9.19
C GLY A 180 -14.18 -7.98 9.53
N SER A 181 -13.20 -8.02 8.62
CA SER A 181 -11.86 -7.46 8.85
C SER A 181 -11.89 -5.93 8.90
N GLY A 182 -11.67 -5.36 10.09
CA GLY A 182 -11.58 -3.91 10.31
C GLY A 182 -10.55 -3.21 9.42
N PRO A 183 -9.28 -3.67 9.36
CA PRO A 183 -8.26 -3.06 8.51
C PRO A 183 -8.59 -3.09 7.02
N ALA A 184 -9.13 -4.21 6.51
CA ALA A 184 -9.55 -4.28 5.11
C ALA A 184 -10.69 -3.30 4.81
N ALA A 185 -11.68 -3.21 5.70
CA ALA A 185 -12.79 -2.27 5.55
C ALA A 185 -12.30 -0.80 5.55
N ALA A 186 -11.31 -0.48 6.38
CA ALA A 186 -10.71 0.86 6.41
C ALA A 186 -9.97 1.19 5.09
N VAL A 187 -9.24 0.24 4.49
CA VAL A 187 -8.61 0.42 3.17
C VAL A 187 -9.68 0.67 2.10
N VAL A 188 -10.76 -0.11 2.09
CA VAL A 188 -11.87 0.08 1.13
C VAL A 188 -12.51 1.45 1.30
N GLY A 189 -12.72 1.90 2.54
CA GLY A 189 -13.29 3.22 2.83
C GLY A 189 -12.41 4.37 2.35
N ALA A 190 -11.11 4.33 2.66
CA ALA A 190 -10.15 5.32 2.18
C ALA A 190 -10.07 5.32 0.65
N ALA A 191 -10.01 4.13 0.04
CA ALA A 191 -9.93 4.01 -1.41
C ALA A 191 -11.18 4.52 -2.13
N ALA A 192 -12.37 4.26 -1.58
CA ALA A 192 -13.62 4.78 -2.14
C ALA A 192 -13.68 6.31 -2.12
N ALA A 193 -13.13 6.95 -1.08
CA ALA A 193 -13.05 8.40 -0.98
C ALA A 193 -12.01 9.01 -1.94
N ALA A 194 -10.86 8.36 -2.13
CA ALA A 194 -9.80 8.83 -3.03
C ALA A 194 -10.08 8.59 -4.52
N ALA A 195 -10.91 7.59 -4.84
CA ALA A 195 -11.17 7.15 -6.21
C ALA A 195 -11.55 8.27 -7.20
N PRO A 196 -12.40 9.26 -6.87
CA PRO A 196 -12.75 10.31 -7.83
C PRO A 196 -11.56 11.18 -8.27
N SER A 197 -10.60 11.42 -7.38
CA SER A 197 -9.41 12.23 -7.64
C SER A 197 -8.34 11.43 -8.38
N ASP A 198 -8.08 10.21 -7.93
CA ASP A 198 -7.09 9.28 -8.48
C ASP A 198 -7.51 8.78 -9.88
N LEU A 199 -8.74 8.26 -10.03
CA LEU A 199 -9.26 7.83 -11.34
C LEU A 199 -9.51 9.01 -12.30
N GLY A 200 -9.75 10.20 -11.73
CA GLY A 200 -9.79 11.46 -12.48
C GLY A 200 -8.41 11.93 -12.96
N GLU A 201 -7.34 11.20 -12.65
CA GLU A 201 -5.95 11.53 -12.98
C GLU A 201 -5.54 12.92 -12.48
N ARG A 202 -6.09 13.37 -11.34
CA ARG A 202 -5.70 14.63 -10.66
C ARG A 202 -4.67 14.39 -9.55
N SER A 203 -4.66 13.18 -9.03
CA SER A 203 -3.75 12.73 -7.98
C SER A 203 -3.28 11.31 -8.24
N MET A 204 -2.28 10.89 -7.48
CA MET A 204 -1.80 9.52 -7.39
C MET A 204 -1.42 9.21 -5.95
N LEU A 205 -1.53 7.95 -5.55
CA LEU A 205 -1.14 7.51 -4.20
C LEU A 205 0.33 7.81 -3.86
N GLY A 206 1.23 7.71 -4.82
CA GLY A 206 2.66 7.78 -4.57
C GLY A 206 3.17 6.64 -3.69
N ASP A 207 4.45 6.69 -3.35
CA ASP A 207 5.05 5.68 -2.51
C ASP A 207 4.48 5.71 -1.09
N CYS A 208 4.07 6.88 -0.58
CA CYS A 208 3.37 7.00 0.70
C CYS A 208 2.07 6.17 0.71
N GLY A 209 1.17 6.44 -0.24
CA GLY A 209 -0.13 5.80 -0.32
C GLY A 209 -0.02 4.32 -0.60
N ALA A 210 0.78 3.96 -1.60
CA ALA A 210 0.91 2.59 -2.05
C ALA A 210 1.51 1.68 -0.96
N ASN A 211 2.61 2.09 -0.32
CA ASN A 211 3.22 1.29 0.75
C ASN A 211 2.33 1.24 2.00
N GLY A 212 1.75 2.37 2.41
CA GLY A 212 0.88 2.42 3.60
C GLY A 212 -0.38 1.57 3.45
N LEU A 213 -1.16 1.77 2.38
CA LEU A 213 -2.38 1.00 2.13
C LEU A 213 -2.08 -0.47 1.81
N GLY A 214 -1.00 -0.75 1.08
CA GLY A 214 -0.55 -2.10 0.80
C GLY A 214 -0.13 -2.86 2.07
N ALA A 215 0.53 -2.20 3.03
CA ALA A 215 0.89 -2.78 4.32
C ALA A 215 -0.35 -3.09 5.19
N ILE A 216 -1.34 -2.19 5.22
CA ILE A 216 -2.62 -2.41 5.93
C ILE A 216 -3.37 -3.60 5.28
N THR A 217 -3.40 -3.66 3.94
CA THR A 217 -3.99 -4.76 3.17
C THR A 217 -3.31 -6.09 3.49
N GLY A 218 -1.98 -6.13 3.47
CA GLY A 218 -1.20 -7.32 3.82
C GLY A 218 -1.43 -7.77 5.26
N THR A 219 -1.61 -6.82 6.19
CA THR A 219 -1.94 -7.13 7.58
C THR A 219 -3.34 -7.73 7.71
N ALA A 220 -4.31 -7.21 6.95
CA ALA A 220 -5.65 -7.76 6.89
C ALA A 220 -5.66 -9.21 6.37
N LEU A 221 -4.91 -9.50 5.29
CA LEU A 221 -4.75 -10.86 4.78
C LEU A 221 -4.11 -11.78 5.81
N ALA A 222 -3.03 -11.33 6.47
CA ALA A 222 -2.34 -12.12 7.49
C ALA A 222 -3.22 -12.42 8.71
N ALA A 223 -4.09 -11.48 9.11
CA ALA A 223 -4.97 -11.64 10.26
C ALA A 223 -6.24 -12.46 9.95
N SER A 224 -6.76 -12.39 8.72
CA SER A 224 -8.09 -12.91 8.38
C SER A 224 -8.08 -14.21 7.58
N LEU A 225 -7.03 -14.51 6.82
CA LEU A 225 -7.02 -15.69 5.96
C LEU A 225 -6.69 -16.99 6.71
N PRO A 226 -7.37 -18.11 6.38
CA PRO A 226 -6.93 -19.43 6.81
C PRO A 226 -5.57 -19.77 6.18
N ARG A 227 -4.83 -20.67 6.82
CA ARG A 227 -3.44 -20.99 6.46
C ARG A 227 -3.22 -21.32 4.97
N PRO A 228 -4.07 -22.13 4.28
CA PRO A 228 -3.87 -22.41 2.86
C PRO A 228 -3.95 -21.15 1.98
N LEU A 229 -4.96 -20.30 2.21
CA LEU A 229 -5.12 -19.06 1.46
C LEU A 229 -4.02 -18.06 1.77
N LYS A 230 -3.51 -18.04 3.00
CA LYS A 230 -2.35 -17.23 3.37
C LYS A 230 -1.08 -17.65 2.64
N VAL A 231 -0.82 -18.96 2.53
CA VAL A 231 0.32 -19.50 1.77
C VAL A 231 0.18 -19.16 0.29
N LEU A 232 -1.03 -19.31 -0.27
CA LEU A 232 -1.31 -18.92 -1.66
C LEU A 232 -1.07 -17.42 -1.88
N ALA A 233 -1.58 -16.56 -1.00
CA ALA A 233 -1.40 -15.11 -1.08
C ALA A 233 0.08 -14.72 -0.99
N LEU A 234 0.84 -15.30 -0.05
CA LEU A 234 2.27 -15.08 0.07
C LEU A 234 3.01 -15.55 -1.20
N GLY A 235 2.69 -16.74 -1.71
CA GLY A 235 3.27 -17.26 -2.94
C GLY A 235 3.03 -16.34 -4.13
N ALA A 236 1.80 -15.84 -4.30
CA ALA A 236 1.46 -14.88 -5.35
C ALA A 236 2.21 -13.55 -5.20
N VAL A 237 2.26 -12.99 -3.97
CA VAL A 237 2.98 -11.75 -3.68
C VAL A 237 4.46 -11.89 -3.98
N VAL A 238 5.10 -12.98 -3.52
CA VAL A 238 6.52 -13.25 -3.79
C VAL A 238 6.75 -13.41 -5.28
N ALA A 239 5.93 -14.21 -5.98
CA ALA A 239 6.06 -14.44 -7.42
C ALA A 239 5.95 -13.14 -8.23
N LEU A 240 4.98 -12.27 -7.90
CA LEU A 240 4.80 -10.98 -8.56
C LEU A 240 5.98 -10.04 -8.28
N ASN A 241 6.44 -9.95 -7.02
CA ASN A 241 7.61 -9.15 -6.70
C ASN A 241 8.84 -9.61 -7.49
N LEU A 242 9.11 -10.91 -7.56
CA LEU A 242 10.21 -11.47 -8.36
C LEU A 242 10.02 -11.26 -9.86
N ALA A 243 8.80 -11.37 -10.38
CA ALA A 243 8.50 -11.13 -11.79
C ALA A 243 8.79 -9.66 -12.17
N SER A 244 8.52 -8.72 -11.28
CA SER A 244 8.74 -7.29 -11.51
C SER A 244 10.20 -6.92 -11.81
N GLU A 245 11.18 -7.73 -11.37
CA GLU A 245 12.60 -7.53 -11.71
C GLU A 245 12.89 -7.79 -13.19
N LYS A 246 12.08 -8.60 -13.87
CA LYS A 246 12.31 -9.06 -15.24
C LYS A 246 11.30 -8.50 -16.23
N VAL A 247 10.06 -8.27 -15.79
CA VAL A 247 8.97 -7.82 -16.64
C VAL A 247 8.34 -6.54 -16.12
N SER A 248 8.07 -5.60 -17.01
CA SER A 248 7.31 -4.39 -16.66
C SER A 248 5.82 -4.75 -16.58
N PHE A 249 5.22 -4.63 -15.41
CA PHE A 249 3.78 -4.81 -15.24
C PHE A 249 2.96 -3.89 -16.14
N THR A 250 3.42 -2.66 -16.36
CA THR A 250 2.76 -1.75 -17.31
C THR A 250 2.75 -2.33 -18.74
N LYS A 251 3.84 -2.94 -19.21
CA LYS A 251 3.87 -3.60 -20.53
C LYS A 251 2.97 -4.84 -20.57
N VAL A 252 2.99 -5.66 -19.52
CA VAL A 252 2.15 -6.87 -19.43
C VAL A 252 0.66 -6.50 -19.43
N ILE A 253 0.27 -5.50 -18.64
CA ILE A 253 -1.11 -5.02 -18.57
C ILE A 253 -1.56 -4.44 -19.91
N ALA A 254 -0.74 -3.59 -20.54
CA ALA A 254 -1.08 -2.99 -21.84
C ALA A 254 -1.15 -4.03 -22.97
N GLY A 255 -0.39 -5.12 -22.88
CA GLY A 255 -0.38 -6.20 -23.88
C GLY A 255 -1.51 -7.22 -23.73
N ASN A 256 -2.30 -7.17 -22.64
CA ASN A 256 -3.42 -8.08 -22.41
C ASN A 256 -4.75 -7.30 -22.48
N PRO A 257 -5.66 -7.61 -23.42
CA PRO A 257 -6.90 -6.82 -23.61
C PRO A 257 -7.79 -6.74 -22.38
N VAL A 258 -7.85 -7.80 -21.56
CA VAL A 258 -8.68 -7.84 -20.36
C VAL A 258 -8.05 -6.98 -19.26
N LEU A 259 -6.73 -7.11 -19.05
CA LEU A 259 -6.02 -6.32 -18.05
C LEU A 259 -5.97 -4.84 -18.43
N ASP A 260 -5.78 -4.50 -19.72
CA ASP A 260 -5.83 -3.11 -20.17
C ASP A 260 -7.23 -2.52 -19.95
N LYS A 261 -8.29 -3.26 -20.25
CA LYS A 261 -9.67 -2.81 -20.00
C LYS A 261 -9.92 -2.53 -18.50
N ILE A 262 -9.42 -3.40 -17.61
CA ILE A 262 -9.50 -3.19 -16.16
C ILE A 262 -8.65 -1.99 -15.73
N ASP A 263 -7.43 -1.83 -16.27
CA ASP A 263 -6.54 -0.71 -15.98
C ASP A 263 -7.14 0.63 -16.42
N GLN A 264 -7.81 0.68 -17.57
CA GLN A 264 -8.50 1.86 -18.09
C GLN A 264 -9.87 2.11 -17.46
N TRP A 265 -10.51 1.10 -16.86
CA TRP A 265 -11.85 1.25 -16.30
C TRP A 265 -11.92 2.37 -15.25
N GLY A 266 -12.83 3.32 -15.44
CA GLY A 266 -12.99 4.48 -14.55
C GLY A 266 -11.99 5.62 -14.77
N ARG A 267 -10.93 5.43 -15.57
CA ARG A 267 -10.01 6.52 -15.95
C ARG A 267 -10.60 7.43 -17.03
N ARG A 268 -9.95 8.56 -17.22
CA ARG A 268 -10.22 9.46 -18.34
C ARG A 268 -10.04 8.73 -19.69
N PRO A 269 -10.92 8.97 -20.69
CA PRO A 269 -10.75 8.44 -22.04
C PRO A 269 -9.36 8.74 -22.60
N ARG A 270 -8.87 7.86 -23.48
CA ARG A 270 -7.59 8.07 -24.15
C ARG A 270 -7.67 9.20 -25.16
#